data_AF-A0A7X5DC24-F1
#
_entry.id   AF-A0A7X5DC24-F1
#
_cell.length_a   1.000
_cell.length_b   1.000
_cell.length_c   1.000
_cell.angle_alpha   90.00
_cell.angle_beta   90.00
_cell.angle_gamma   90.00
#
_symmetry.space_group_name_H-M   'P 1'
#
loop_
_entity.id
_entity.type
_entity.pdbx_description
1 polymer ?
#
loop_
_entity_poly.entity_id
_entity_poly.type
_entity_poly.pdbx_seq_one_letter_code
_entity_poly.pdbx_strand_id
1 'polypeptide(L)'
;MCMLIAAVLVALCCFAVPRAAYAAQTADGFVYEVGDWFGPEGIKQGAPESHGYTVEKGYGCQLQLSTDGQYGLTGIDCGHGVYISGYVGSAKAIKIPAKIEGINVVYASIDADRDFYDGDEPLVESVDARGCDALKCLDVYAPKKLSVDRTNTSLVDLRVTDGGHMNFLDLTALGGLESLSFQHGFPKSFELDKSNLRSIDSQGGGASLRSLNLSGASRLERIVLNYVGLYSNNLDLTGCVNLRFISLNGSNLTSFDVLSLQSLKELSLCNNCMSAAVVSQLRSQCAARGIEFEADDQFTAAKAFPSGISLSATSFAYDGKAKEPKVAVPGLVEGSDYWVYYENNVNIGTAKATVLGLGSYRGRSATKTFRIVSSSSAGLGASTSGNAGAPSGKTSIAKASISVKSKAYNGKTQKCAVPTVKVGGKALRHKVDFTYSCKAGKRVGSYKVTVVGKGAYAGTKTAIFQIVPKGTSVAKLSKAKRAFTVKWKKPSKAHLKQTTGYQVRWSTSKKFTKKATKVKTVKATSAAGRKCTLKVSKLKAKKTYYVQVRTYKKVGGKTYYSSWSKAKAVKAGK
;
A
#
# COMPACT_ATOMS: atom_id res chain seq x y z
N MET A 1 -29.28 -18.71 14.39
CA MET A 1 -30.19 -17.64 13.94
C MET A 1 -29.42 -16.45 13.32
N CYS A 2 -28.26 -16.69 12.67
CA CYS A 2 -27.44 -15.68 11.97
C CYS A 2 -27.66 -15.66 10.43
N MET A 3 -28.58 -16.49 9.92
CA MET A 3 -28.74 -16.69 8.47
C MET A 3 -29.81 -15.82 7.82
N LEU A 4 -30.74 -15.22 8.57
CA LEU A 4 -31.91 -14.57 7.97
C LEU A 4 -31.68 -13.12 7.51
N ILE A 5 -30.76 -12.36 8.13
CA ILE A 5 -30.48 -10.97 7.72
C ILE A 5 -29.37 -10.92 6.65
N ALA A 6 -28.46 -11.91 6.65
CA ALA A 6 -27.44 -12.03 5.61
C ALA A 6 -28.02 -12.31 4.21
N ALA A 7 -29.19 -12.95 4.10
CA ALA A 7 -29.77 -13.34 2.81
C ALA A 7 -30.27 -12.15 1.97
N VAL A 8 -30.75 -11.07 2.60
CA VAL A 8 -31.24 -9.88 1.88
C VAL A 8 -30.10 -8.91 1.54
N LEU A 9 -29.01 -8.95 2.31
CA LEU A 9 -27.86 -8.04 2.16
C LEU A 9 -26.73 -8.57 1.25
N VAL A 10 -26.74 -9.87 0.94
CA VAL A 10 -25.80 -10.54 0.00
C VAL A 10 -26.25 -10.43 -1.47
N ALA A 11 -27.51 -10.07 -1.74
CA ALA A 11 -28.07 -10.02 -3.09
C ALA A 11 -27.38 -9.01 -4.04
N LEU A 12 -26.68 -8.01 -3.50
CA LEU A 12 -25.89 -7.04 -4.30
C LEU A 12 -24.55 -7.60 -4.81
N CYS A 13 -24.11 -8.79 -4.37
CA CYS A 13 -22.79 -9.33 -4.72
C CYS A 13 -22.81 -10.25 -5.96
N CYS A 14 -23.93 -10.92 -6.24
CA CYS A 14 -24.05 -11.88 -7.34
C CYS A 14 -24.50 -11.19 -8.64
N PHE A 15 -23.66 -10.38 -9.26
CA PHE A 15 -23.89 -10.06 -10.67
C PHE A 15 -23.46 -11.26 -11.45
N ALA A 16 -24.36 -12.19 -11.74
CA ALA A 16 -24.26 -13.16 -12.82
C ALA A 16 -25.27 -12.83 -13.88
N VAL A 17 -24.79 -12.28 -14.99
CA VAL A 17 -25.59 -12.08 -16.19
C VAL A 17 -26.00 -13.46 -16.71
N PRO A 18 -27.29 -13.82 -16.69
CA PRO A 18 -27.74 -15.02 -17.38
C PRO A 18 -27.58 -14.78 -18.89
N ARG A 19 -27.06 -15.77 -19.61
CA ARG A 19 -27.00 -15.79 -21.07
C ARG A 19 -28.44 -15.85 -21.60
N ALA A 20 -29.05 -14.69 -21.78
CA ALA A 20 -30.30 -14.62 -22.52
C ALA A 20 -29.97 -14.94 -23.98
N ALA A 21 -30.62 -15.96 -24.53
CA ALA A 21 -30.43 -16.48 -25.89
C ALA A 21 -31.01 -15.51 -26.96
N TYR A 22 -30.58 -14.25 -26.95
CA TYR A 22 -31.05 -13.20 -27.85
C TYR A 22 -29.97 -12.72 -28.81
N ALA A 23 -30.40 -11.98 -29.83
CA ALA A 23 -29.70 -11.63 -31.07
C ALA A 23 -28.48 -10.72 -30.88
N ALA A 24 -27.52 -11.14 -30.06
CA ALA A 24 -26.30 -10.41 -29.81
C ALA A 24 -25.40 -10.42 -31.05
N GLN A 25 -24.90 -9.24 -31.41
CA GLN A 25 -23.99 -9.07 -32.53
C GLN A 25 -22.58 -9.47 -32.10
N THR A 26 -21.75 -9.85 -33.07
CA THR A 26 -20.34 -10.11 -32.82
C THR A 26 -19.47 -9.21 -33.69
N ALA A 27 -18.51 -8.51 -33.07
CA ALA A 27 -17.50 -7.71 -33.75
C ALA A 27 -16.17 -7.86 -33.02
N ASP A 28 -15.09 -8.17 -33.76
CA ASP A 28 -13.74 -8.35 -33.23
C ASP A 28 -13.64 -9.36 -32.04
N GLY A 29 -14.54 -10.35 -32.03
CA GLY A 29 -14.65 -11.36 -30.97
C GLY A 29 -15.42 -10.91 -29.73
N PHE A 30 -16.02 -9.72 -29.73
CA PHE A 30 -16.89 -9.23 -28.65
C PHE A 30 -18.35 -9.49 -28.98
N VAL A 31 -19.09 -9.98 -27.99
CA VAL A 31 -20.55 -10.09 -28.02
C VAL A 31 -21.13 -8.79 -27.47
N TYR A 32 -21.99 -8.12 -28.22
CA TYR A 32 -22.52 -6.82 -27.83
C TYR A 32 -23.94 -6.56 -28.33
N GLU A 33 -24.60 -5.60 -27.68
CA GLU A 33 -25.81 -4.94 -28.16
C GLU A 33 -25.74 -3.43 -27.90
N VAL A 34 -26.58 -2.67 -28.60
CA VAL A 34 -26.73 -1.22 -28.39
C VAL A 34 -28.01 -0.97 -27.60
N GLY A 35 -27.87 -0.32 -26.46
CA GLY A 35 -28.99 -0.02 -25.58
C GLY A 35 -28.66 1.04 -24.55
N ASP A 36 -29.51 1.18 -23.55
CA ASP A 36 -29.43 2.23 -22.53
C ASP A 36 -29.01 1.71 -21.16
N TRP A 37 -29.31 0.44 -20.85
CA TRP A 37 -28.94 -0.21 -19.60
C TRP A 37 -29.01 -1.75 -19.72
N PHE A 38 -28.32 -2.43 -18.81
CA PHE A 38 -28.33 -3.88 -18.63
C PHE A 38 -29.30 -4.27 -17.51
N GLY A 39 -30.32 -5.07 -17.81
CA GLY A 39 -31.33 -5.53 -16.86
C GLY A 39 -31.41 -7.05 -16.69
N PRO A 40 -32.39 -7.54 -15.89
CA PRO A 40 -32.55 -8.98 -15.61
C PRO A 40 -32.72 -9.85 -16.87
N GLU A 41 -33.28 -9.29 -17.93
CA GLU A 41 -33.57 -9.99 -19.20
C GLU A 41 -32.58 -9.64 -20.32
N GLY A 42 -31.50 -8.90 -20.03
CA GLY A 42 -30.54 -8.42 -21.01
C GLY A 42 -30.55 -6.90 -21.20
N ILE A 43 -29.99 -6.44 -22.32
CA ILE A 43 -29.80 -5.02 -22.62
C ILE A 43 -31.13 -4.43 -23.13
N LYS A 44 -31.51 -3.26 -22.62
CA LYS A 44 -32.82 -2.64 -22.87
C LYS A 44 -32.67 -1.20 -23.36
N GLN A 45 -33.64 -0.74 -24.15
CA GLN A 45 -33.76 0.64 -24.64
C GLN A 45 -34.90 1.36 -23.93
N GLY A 46 -34.72 2.62 -23.56
CA GLY A 46 -35.63 3.38 -22.71
C GLY A 46 -35.38 3.16 -21.22
N ALA A 47 -36.04 3.96 -20.40
CA ALA A 47 -35.84 3.95 -18.94
C ALA A 47 -36.34 2.62 -18.32
N PRO A 48 -35.73 2.13 -17.21
CA PRO A 48 -36.19 0.89 -16.59
C PRO A 48 -37.66 0.91 -16.17
N GLU A 49 -38.19 2.08 -15.79
CA GLU A 49 -39.60 2.29 -15.43
C GLU A 49 -40.55 1.97 -16.60
N SER A 50 -40.13 2.20 -17.84
CA SER A 50 -40.92 1.84 -19.03
C SER A 50 -41.04 0.33 -19.25
N HIS A 51 -40.25 -0.47 -18.52
CA HIS A 51 -40.29 -1.93 -18.52
C HIS A 51 -40.95 -2.50 -17.25
N GLY A 52 -41.65 -1.68 -16.47
CA GLY A 52 -42.38 -2.12 -15.28
C GLY A 52 -41.53 -2.29 -14.03
N TYR A 53 -40.30 -1.75 -14.01
CA TYR A 53 -39.45 -1.76 -12.83
C TYR A 53 -39.62 -0.50 -11.99
N THR A 54 -39.64 -0.66 -10.67
CA THR A 54 -39.31 0.43 -9.74
C THR A 54 -37.79 0.46 -9.55
N VAL A 55 -37.20 1.65 -9.58
CA VAL A 55 -35.74 1.84 -9.59
C VAL A 55 -35.26 2.53 -8.32
N GLU A 56 -34.32 1.90 -7.64
CA GLU A 56 -33.49 2.53 -6.62
C GLU A 56 -32.03 2.57 -7.10
N LYS A 57 -31.40 3.75 -7.04
CA LYS A 57 -30.01 3.90 -7.48
C LYS A 57 -29.05 3.31 -6.45
N GLY A 58 -28.21 2.40 -6.92
CA GLY A 58 -27.08 1.87 -6.16
C GLY A 58 -25.84 2.76 -6.23
N TYR A 59 -24.68 2.13 -6.20
CA TYR A 59 -23.38 2.81 -6.30
C TYR A 59 -22.86 2.77 -7.74
N GLY A 60 -22.30 3.89 -8.24
CA GLY A 60 -21.85 4.00 -9.62
C GLY A 60 -23.00 3.79 -10.61
N CYS A 61 -22.85 2.80 -11.51
CA CYS A 61 -23.86 2.44 -12.51
C CYS A 61 -24.91 1.43 -12.01
N GLN A 62 -24.85 0.97 -10.76
CA GLN A 62 -25.72 -0.10 -10.28
C GLN A 62 -27.15 0.38 -10.05
N LEU A 63 -28.11 -0.45 -10.43
CA LEU A 63 -29.53 -0.30 -10.17
C LEU A 63 -30.02 -1.43 -9.29
N GLN A 64 -30.88 -1.10 -8.33
CA GLN A 64 -31.74 -2.04 -7.65
C GLN A 64 -33.14 -1.91 -8.22
N LEU A 65 -33.69 -3.04 -8.66
CA LEU A 65 -34.94 -3.13 -9.39
C LEU A 65 -35.93 -4.00 -8.61
N SER A 66 -37.20 -3.66 -8.74
CA SER A 66 -38.30 -4.48 -8.22
C SER A 66 -39.50 -4.42 -9.16
N THR A 67 -40.32 -5.47 -9.10
CA THR A 67 -41.63 -5.56 -9.77
C THR A 67 -42.67 -5.99 -8.75
N ASP A 68 -43.95 -5.91 -9.11
CA ASP A 68 -45.03 -6.44 -8.27
C ASP A 68 -44.82 -7.96 -8.05
N GLY A 69 -44.42 -8.33 -6.83
CA GLY A 69 -44.19 -9.72 -6.43
C GLY A 69 -42.75 -10.24 -6.54
N GLN A 70 -41.78 -9.46 -7.03
CA GLN A 70 -40.36 -9.82 -6.98
C GLN A 70 -39.48 -8.66 -6.48
N TYR A 71 -38.67 -8.96 -5.47
CA TYR A 71 -37.72 -8.01 -4.86
C TYR A 71 -36.28 -8.50 -5.05
N GLY A 72 -35.35 -7.56 -5.18
CA GLY A 72 -33.90 -7.87 -5.26
C GLY A 72 -33.38 -8.12 -6.68
N LEU A 73 -34.10 -7.69 -7.72
CA LEU A 73 -33.57 -7.66 -9.08
C LEU A 73 -32.48 -6.56 -9.18
N THR A 74 -31.55 -6.71 -10.12
CA THR A 74 -30.44 -5.76 -10.29
C THR A 74 -30.26 -5.36 -11.75
N GLY A 75 -29.63 -4.21 -11.98
CA GLY A 75 -29.29 -3.71 -13.31
C GLY A 75 -28.04 -2.83 -13.32
N ILE A 76 -27.59 -2.45 -14.51
CA ILE A 76 -26.45 -1.55 -14.74
C ILE A 76 -26.85 -0.50 -15.77
N ASP A 77 -26.94 0.76 -15.35
CA ASP A 77 -27.20 1.89 -16.23
C ASP A 77 -25.89 2.65 -16.53
N CYS A 78 -25.37 2.43 -17.73
CA CYS A 78 -24.26 3.20 -18.29
C CYS A 78 -24.73 4.25 -19.32
N GLY A 79 -26.04 4.44 -19.49
CA GLY A 79 -26.65 5.25 -20.53
C GLY A 79 -26.51 4.66 -21.94
N HIS A 80 -26.96 5.41 -22.93
CA HIS A 80 -26.98 4.97 -24.32
C HIS A 80 -25.57 4.66 -24.87
N GLY A 81 -25.39 3.46 -25.40
CA GLY A 81 -24.16 3.06 -26.09
C GLY A 81 -24.06 1.57 -26.33
N VAL A 82 -22.84 1.12 -26.63
CA VAL A 82 -22.52 -0.30 -26.80
C VAL A 82 -22.28 -0.93 -25.43
N TYR A 83 -23.00 -2.02 -25.18
CA TYR A 83 -22.85 -2.91 -24.02
C TYR A 83 -22.22 -4.21 -24.50
N ILE A 84 -20.93 -4.38 -24.22
CA ILE A 84 -20.24 -5.65 -24.46
C ILE A 84 -20.60 -6.60 -23.32
N SER A 85 -21.31 -7.69 -23.63
CA SER A 85 -21.74 -8.69 -22.64
C SER A 85 -20.78 -9.87 -22.52
N GLY A 86 -19.84 -10.03 -23.45
CA GLY A 86 -18.83 -11.09 -23.39
C GLY A 86 -17.75 -11.00 -24.47
N TYR A 87 -16.76 -11.88 -24.35
CA TYR A 87 -15.69 -12.06 -25.33
C TYR A 87 -15.63 -13.54 -25.73
N VAL A 88 -15.82 -13.80 -27.02
CA VAL A 88 -15.80 -15.15 -27.64
C VAL A 88 -14.58 -15.35 -28.54
N GLY A 89 -13.66 -14.40 -28.57
CA GLY A 89 -12.41 -14.53 -29.31
C GLY A 89 -11.40 -15.44 -28.61
N SER A 90 -10.36 -15.84 -29.34
CA SER A 90 -9.31 -16.75 -28.84
C SER A 90 -8.09 -16.05 -28.23
N ALA A 91 -8.04 -14.71 -28.26
CA ALA A 91 -6.89 -13.96 -27.79
C ALA A 91 -6.89 -13.87 -26.25
N LYS A 92 -5.74 -14.19 -25.63
CA LYS A 92 -5.53 -14.02 -24.18
C LYS A 92 -5.17 -12.58 -23.79
N ALA A 93 -4.70 -11.79 -24.75
CA ALA A 93 -4.45 -10.36 -24.58
C ALA A 93 -5.59 -9.59 -25.28
N ILE A 94 -6.57 -9.17 -24.48
CA ILE A 94 -7.82 -8.58 -24.96
C ILE A 94 -7.68 -7.06 -24.89
N LYS A 95 -7.96 -6.39 -26.01
CA LYS A 95 -8.05 -4.93 -26.08
C LYS A 95 -9.50 -4.55 -26.35
N ILE A 96 -10.12 -3.86 -25.41
CA ILE A 96 -11.51 -3.43 -25.55
C ILE A 96 -11.55 -2.28 -26.58
N PRO A 97 -12.42 -2.35 -27.59
CA PRO A 97 -12.58 -1.26 -28.53
C PRO A 97 -13.23 -0.05 -27.84
N ALA A 98 -12.81 1.17 -28.20
CA ALA A 98 -13.46 2.39 -27.69
C ALA A 98 -14.86 2.59 -28.30
N LYS A 99 -15.04 2.07 -29.52
CA LYS A 99 -16.28 2.13 -30.29
C LYS A 99 -16.48 0.83 -31.06
N ILE A 100 -17.73 0.41 -31.21
CA ILE A 100 -18.15 -0.63 -32.16
C ILE A 100 -19.16 0.03 -33.10
N GLU A 101 -18.96 -0.13 -34.41
CA GLU A 101 -19.80 0.49 -35.45
C GLU A 101 -20.00 2.01 -35.28
N GLY A 102 -18.97 2.70 -34.77
CA GLY A 102 -18.99 4.15 -34.55
C GLY A 102 -19.67 4.60 -33.25
N ILE A 103 -20.32 3.69 -32.52
CA ILE A 103 -21.00 3.95 -31.24
C ILE A 103 -20.04 3.67 -30.08
N ASN A 104 -20.02 4.54 -29.08
CA ASN A 104 -19.14 4.42 -27.91
C ASN A 104 -19.46 3.18 -27.08
N VAL A 105 -18.42 2.49 -26.62
CA VAL A 105 -18.55 1.44 -25.59
C VAL A 105 -18.70 2.10 -24.22
N VAL A 106 -19.83 1.84 -23.58
CA VAL A 106 -20.20 2.42 -22.27
C VAL A 106 -20.16 1.38 -21.14
N TYR A 107 -20.32 0.10 -21.50
CA TYR A 107 -20.22 -1.05 -20.61
C TYR A 107 -19.41 -2.15 -21.28
N ALA A 108 -18.56 -2.83 -20.52
CA ALA A 108 -17.90 -4.03 -20.99
C ALA A 108 -17.76 -5.08 -19.89
N SER A 109 -18.25 -6.29 -20.16
CA SER A 109 -17.93 -7.51 -19.43
C SER A 109 -17.01 -8.37 -20.26
N ILE A 110 -15.79 -8.57 -19.78
CA ILE A 110 -14.83 -9.52 -20.33
C ILE A 110 -14.91 -10.77 -19.46
N ASP A 111 -16.07 -11.42 -19.57
CA ASP A 111 -16.37 -12.83 -19.26
C ASP A 111 -17.90 -13.03 -19.16
N ALA A 112 -18.39 -14.11 -19.79
CA ALA A 112 -19.81 -14.39 -19.97
C ALA A 112 -20.18 -15.89 -19.85
N ASP A 113 -19.23 -16.81 -19.70
CA ASP A 113 -19.56 -18.22 -19.48
C ASP A 113 -19.47 -18.55 -18.00
N ARG A 114 -20.59 -18.26 -17.31
CA ARG A 114 -20.78 -18.55 -15.90
C ARG A 114 -21.45 -19.89 -15.74
N ASP A 115 -20.66 -20.95 -15.86
CA ASP A 115 -20.99 -22.20 -15.19
C ASP A 115 -19.84 -22.53 -14.22
N PHE A 116 -20.19 -22.46 -12.94
CA PHE A 116 -19.47 -22.96 -11.76
C PHE A 116 -18.12 -23.67 -11.97
N TYR A 117 -17.05 -23.04 -11.48
CA TYR A 117 -15.87 -23.65 -10.84
C TYR A 117 -15.48 -25.08 -11.29
N ASP A 118 -15.09 -25.25 -12.55
CA ASP A 118 -14.41 -26.48 -13.00
C ASP A 118 -12.97 -26.14 -13.43
N GLY A 119 -12.12 -25.93 -12.42
CA GLY A 119 -10.69 -26.26 -12.35
C GLY A 119 -9.65 -25.77 -13.39
N ASP A 120 -10.00 -25.53 -14.66
CA ASP A 120 -9.05 -25.50 -15.78
C ASP A 120 -9.30 -24.35 -16.81
N GLU A 121 -10.11 -23.35 -16.46
CA GLU A 121 -10.42 -22.20 -17.33
C GLU A 121 -9.17 -21.31 -17.63
N PRO A 122 -8.93 -20.89 -18.90
CA PRO A 122 -7.71 -20.22 -19.29
C PRO A 122 -7.69 -18.74 -18.83
N LEU A 123 -6.84 -18.46 -17.85
CA LEU A 123 -6.50 -17.10 -17.40
C LEU A 123 -6.30 -16.10 -18.56
N VAL A 124 -6.99 -14.95 -18.49
CA VAL A 124 -6.78 -13.82 -19.40
C VAL A 124 -5.42 -13.19 -19.10
N GLU A 125 -4.51 -13.17 -20.06
CA GLU A 125 -3.16 -12.63 -19.87
C GLU A 125 -3.17 -11.11 -19.63
N SER A 126 -4.01 -10.38 -20.37
CA SER A 126 -4.22 -8.97 -20.11
C SER A 126 -5.53 -8.45 -20.69
N VAL A 127 -6.17 -7.53 -19.98
CA VAL A 127 -7.25 -6.69 -20.49
C VAL A 127 -6.78 -5.23 -20.57
N ASP A 128 -6.96 -4.62 -21.73
CA ASP A 128 -6.59 -3.23 -21.99
C ASP A 128 -7.82 -2.42 -22.44
N ALA A 129 -8.26 -1.49 -21.59
CA ALA A 129 -9.38 -0.58 -21.82
C ALA A 129 -8.92 0.87 -22.00
N ARG A 130 -7.62 1.10 -22.32
CA ARG A 130 -7.11 2.45 -22.59
C ARG A 130 -7.72 3.04 -23.87
N GLY A 131 -8.12 4.31 -23.81
CA GLY A 131 -8.81 5.01 -24.89
C GLY A 131 -10.34 4.82 -24.91
N CYS A 132 -10.91 4.01 -24.01
CA CYS A 132 -12.36 3.87 -23.86
C CYS A 132 -12.92 5.00 -22.97
N ASP A 133 -12.87 6.25 -23.43
CA ASP A 133 -13.19 7.44 -22.63
C ASP A 133 -14.67 7.54 -22.18
N ALA A 134 -15.57 6.82 -22.85
CA ALA A 134 -17.00 6.74 -22.52
C ALA A 134 -17.36 5.55 -21.61
N LEU A 135 -16.41 4.65 -21.33
CA LEU A 135 -16.66 3.45 -20.55
C LEU A 135 -16.96 3.83 -19.09
N LYS A 136 -18.14 3.45 -18.61
CA LYS A 136 -18.62 3.74 -17.25
C LYS A 136 -18.54 2.54 -16.30
N CYS A 137 -18.69 1.34 -16.84
CA CYS A 137 -18.59 0.10 -16.06
C CYS A 137 -17.72 -0.92 -16.81
N LEU A 138 -16.80 -1.53 -16.06
CA LEU A 138 -15.92 -2.59 -16.54
C LEU A 138 -15.98 -3.78 -15.59
N ASP A 139 -16.33 -4.95 -16.12
CA ASP A 139 -16.30 -6.24 -15.42
C ASP A 139 -15.30 -7.16 -16.12
N VAL A 140 -14.42 -7.82 -15.36
CA VAL A 140 -13.33 -8.64 -15.90
C VAL A 140 -13.11 -9.86 -15.03
N TYR A 141 -13.01 -11.03 -15.66
CA TYR A 141 -12.70 -12.28 -14.98
C TYR A 141 -11.24 -12.74 -15.17
N ALA A 142 -10.66 -13.21 -14.07
CA ALA A 142 -9.33 -13.79 -13.94
C ALA A 142 -8.18 -13.08 -14.71
N PRO A 143 -8.07 -11.73 -14.70
CA PRO A 143 -7.01 -11.07 -15.44
C PRO A 143 -5.68 -11.23 -14.71
N LYS A 144 -4.60 -11.53 -15.45
CA LYS A 144 -3.21 -11.39 -14.92
C LYS A 144 -2.75 -9.93 -14.92
N LYS A 145 -3.35 -9.10 -15.78
CA LYS A 145 -3.05 -7.67 -15.90
C LYS A 145 -4.29 -6.93 -16.40
N LEU A 146 -4.63 -5.84 -15.72
CA LEU A 146 -5.65 -4.88 -16.16
C LEU A 146 -5.00 -3.52 -16.43
N SER A 147 -5.31 -2.91 -17.57
CA SER A 147 -4.85 -1.57 -17.94
C SER A 147 -6.05 -0.69 -18.30
N VAL A 148 -6.20 0.42 -17.58
CA VAL A 148 -7.23 1.44 -17.78
C VAL A 148 -6.55 2.78 -18.00
N ASP A 149 -7.21 3.70 -18.71
CA ASP A 149 -6.63 5.02 -18.92
C ASP A 149 -6.55 5.80 -17.60
N ARG A 150 -5.42 6.47 -17.40
CA ARG A 150 -5.17 7.31 -16.23
C ARG A 150 -5.92 8.63 -16.29
N THR A 151 -6.49 8.98 -17.43
CA THR A 151 -7.35 10.17 -17.57
C THR A 151 -8.82 9.84 -17.70
N ASN A 152 -9.20 8.56 -17.67
CA ASN A 152 -10.61 8.17 -17.74
C ASN A 152 -11.30 8.58 -16.43
N THR A 153 -12.16 9.60 -16.53
CA THR A 153 -13.03 10.08 -15.43
C THR A 153 -14.45 9.52 -15.52
N SER A 154 -14.78 8.82 -16.61
CA SER A 154 -16.11 8.28 -16.88
C SER A 154 -16.33 6.92 -16.21
N LEU A 155 -15.25 6.16 -15.96
CA LEU A 155 -15.31 4.86 -15.30
C LEU A 155 -15.67 5.03 -13.83
N VAL A 156 -16.91 4.67 -13.48
CA VAL A 156 -17.49 4.83 -12.15
C VAL A 156 -17.70 3.50 -11.42
N ASP A 157 -17.77 2.37 -12.13
CA ASP A 157 -17.87 1.03 -11.55
C ASP A 157 -16.80 0.08 -12.14
N LEU A 158 -16.02 -0.57 -11.28
CA LEU A 158 -15.02 -1.56 -11.68
C LEU A 158 -15.23 -2.85 -10.89
N ARG A 159 -15.34 -3.96 -11.62
CA ARG A 159 -15.48 -5.29 -11.05
C ARG A 159 -14.37 -6.19 -11.57
N VAL A 160 -13.76 -6.92 -10.65
CA VAL A 160 -12.71 -7.88 -10.96
C VAL A 160 -13.07 -9.18 -10.27
N THR A 161 -13.34 -10.19 -11.07
CA THR A 161 -13.57 -11.56 -10.60
C THR A 161 -12.28 -12.36 -10.71
N ASP A 162 -12.00 -13.21 -9.72
CA ASP A 162 -10.77 -14.01 -9.59
C ASP A 162 -9.47 -13.17 -9.76
N GLY A 163 -9.41 -12.04 -9.03
CA GLY A 163 -8.27 -11.12 -9.11
C GLY A 163 -6.95 -11.66 -8.53
N GLY A 164 -6.93 -12.87 -7.96
CA GLY A 164 -5.78 -13.48 -7.26
C GLY A 164 -4.51 -13.58 -8.10
N HIS A 165 -4.66 -13.60 -9.42
CA HIS A 165 -3.57 -13.71 -10.39
C HIS A 165 -2.81 -12.39 -10.60
N MET A 166 -3.37 -11.25 -10.18
CA MET A 166 -2.71 -9.96 -10.30
C MET A 166 -1.73 -9.69 -9.16
N ASN A 167 -0.49 -9.36 -9.50
CA ASN A 167 0.49 -8.93 -8.49
C ASN A 167 0.19 -7.52 -7.94
N PHE A 168 -0.26 -6.61 -8.81
CA PHE A 168 -0.53 -5.22 -8.49
C PHE A 168 -1.60 -4.64 -9.42
N LEU A 169 -2.55 -3.89 -8.86
CA LEU A 169 -3.55 -3.12 -9.60
C LEU A 169 -3.44 -1.63 -9.25
N ASP A 170 -3.19 -0.79 -10.26
CA ASP A 170 -3.04 0.67 -10.11
C ASP A 170 -4.33 1.38 -10.55
N LEU A 171 -5.10 1.85 -9.57
CA LEU A 171 -6.34 2.63 -9.76
C LEU A 171 -6.16 4.08 -9.29
N THR A 172 -4.91 4.54 -9.09
CA THR A 172 -4.61 5.87 -8.50
C THR A 172 -5.01 7.06 -9.37
N ALA A 173 -5.38 6.79 -10.62
CA ALA A 173 -5.72 7.79 -11.61
C ALA A 173 -7.22 7.76 -11.97
N LEU A 174 -7.97 6.79 -11.45
CA LEU A 174 -9.42 6.69 -11.65
C LEU A 174 -10.17 7.57 -10.65
N GLY A 175 -9.99 8.88 -10.77
CA GLY A 175 -10.60 9.84 -9.85
C GLY A 175 -12.13 9.80 -9.86
N GLY A 176 -12.77 9.29 -10.92
CA GLY A 176 -14.23 9.14 -11.04
C GLY A 176 -14.80 7.88 -10.39
N LEU A 177 -13.97 6.94 -9.93
CA LEU A 177 -14.45 5.64 -9.46
C LEU A 177 -15.32 5.77 -8.20
N GLU A 178 -16.56 5.28 -8.28
CA GLU A 178 -17.54 5.29 -7.18
C GLU A 178 -17.74 3.91 -6.55
N SER A 179 -17.59 2.85 -7.35
CA SER A 179 -17.79 1.46 -6.92
C SER A 179 -16.60 0.60 -7.35
N LEU A 180 -16.11 -0.21 -6.41
CA LEU A 180 -15.04 -1.18 -6.65
C LEU A 180 -15.41 -2.53 -6.06
N SER A 181 -15.47 -3.56 -6.90
CA SER A 181 -15.83 -4.91 -6.49
C SER A 181 -14.73 -5.93 -6.82
N PHE A 182 -14.39 -6.77 -5.84
CA PHE A 182 -13.50 -7.92 -6.03
C PHE A 182 -14.23 -9.22 -5.72
N GLN A 183 -14.54 -10.00 -6.74
CA GLN A 183 -15.22 -11.27 -6.59
C GLN A 183 -14.22 -12.42 -6.65
N HIS A 184 -14.36 -13.40 -5.78
CA HIS A 184 -13.58 -14.65 -5.81
C HIS A 184 -12.05 -14.52 -5.79
N GLY A 185 -11.50 -13.36 -5.40
CA GLY A 185 -10.07 -13.17 -5.23
C GLY A 185 -9.65 -11.70 -5.31
N PHE A 186 -8.69 -11.30 -4.47
CA PHE A 186 -8.11 -9.96 -4.53
C PHE A 186 -6.80 -9.94 -5.31
N PRO A 187 -6.48 -8.84 -6.00
CA PRO A 187 -5.10 -8.60 -6.40
C PRO A 187 -4.19 -8.64 -5.17
N LYS A 188 -2.98 -9.21 -5.31
CA LYS A 188 -2.01 -9.32 -4.21
C LYS A 188 -1.69 -7.98 -3.55
N SER A 189 -1.82 -6.88 -4.30
CA SER A 189 -1.81 -5.51 -3.81
C SER A 189 -2.53 -4.58 -4.79
N PHE A 190 -3.07 -3.46 -4.31
CA PHE A 190 -3.62 -2.41 -5.17
C PHE A 190 -3.50 -1.03 -4.50
N GLU A 191 -3.48 0.01 -5.32
CA GLU A 191 -3.60 1.40 -4.89
C GLU A 191 -4.77 2.04 -5.64
N LEU A 192 -5.53 2.92 -4.98
CA LEU A 192 -6.66 3.61 -5.61
C LEU A 192 -6.71 5.09 -5.23
N ASP A 193 -7.31 5.89 -6.11
CA ASP A 193 -7.92 7.15 -5.70
C ASP A 193 -9.27 6.85 -5.03
N LYS A 194 -9.47 7.39 -3.84
CA LYS A 194 -10.64 7.14 -2.99
C LYS A 194 -11.46 8.41 -2.77
N SER A 195 -11.20 9.46 -3.57
CA SER A 195 -11.89 10.75 -3.46
C SER A 195 -13.39 10.64 -3.73
N ASN A 196 -13.78 9.78 -4.67
CA ASN A 196 -15.18 9.58 -5.10
C ASN A 196 -15.75 8.21 -4.76
N LEU A 197 -14.96 7.33 -4.15
CA LEU A 197 -15.39 6.00 -3.78
C LEU A 197 -16.55 6.06 -2.78
N ARG A 198 -17.67 5.41 -3.12
CA ARG A 198 -18.89 5.26 -2.32
C ARG A 198 -19.08 3.83 -1.82
N SER A 199 -18.64 2.83 -2.57
CA SER A 199 -18.67 1.42 -2.15
C SER A 199 -17.39 0.66 -2.46
N ILE A 200 -17.04 -0.26 -1.58
CA ILE A 200 -16.07 -1.32 -1.86
C ILE A 200 -16.59 -2.65 -1.35
N ASP A 201 -16.67 -3.63 -2.25
CA ASP A 201 -17.35 -4.89 -1.99
C ASP A 201 -16.52 -6.09 -2.44
N SER A 202 -16.76 -7.25 -1.82
CA SER A 202 -16.21 -8.53 -2.23
C SER A 202 -17.10 -9.68 -1.82
N GLN A 203 -17.14 -10.73 -2.65
CA GLN A 203 -17.70 -12.03 -2.27
C GLN A 203 -16.75 -13.17 -2.62
N GLY A 204 -16.70 -14.20 -1.78
CA GLY A 204 -15.99 -15.44 -2.07
C GLY A 204 -14.46 -15.36 -2.24
N GLY A 205 -13.83 -14.21 -1.94
CA GLY A 205 -12.40 -14.01 -2.11
C GLY A 205 -11.63 -14.43 -0.86
N GLY A 206 -10.94 -15.56 -0.93
CA GLY A 206 -10.11 -16.04 0.18
C GLY A 206 -9.09 -15.03 0.71
N ALA A 207 -8.60 -15.27 1.93
CA ALA A 207 -7.88 -14.30 2.78
C ALA A 207 -6.54 -13.78 2.19
N SER A 208 -6.65 -12.84 1.27
CA SER A 208 -5.53 -12.28 0.50
C SER A 208 -5.35 -10.77 0.69
N LEU A 209 -6.31 -10.09 1.34
CA LEU A 209 -6.24 -8.65 1.56
C LEU A 209 -5.32 -8.30 2.74
N ARG A 210 -4.08 -7.96 2.41
CA ARG A 210 -2.98 -7.68 3.37
C ARG A 210 -3.30 -6.51 4.30
N SER A 211 -3.74 -5.42 3.70
CA SER A 211 -4.09 -4.17 4.37
C SER A 211 -4.95 -3.32 3.46
N LEU A 212 -5.85 -2.56 4.04
CA LEU A 212 -6.72 -1.65 3.32
C LEU A 212 -6.69 -0.28 3.99
N ASN A 213 -6.19 0.71 3.25
CA ASN A 213 -6.14 2.10 3.71
C ASN A 213 -7.19 2.94 2.97
N LEU A 214 -8.33 3.15 3.62
CA LEU A 214 -9.42 3.99 3.16
C LEU A 214 -9.46 5.35 3.87
N SER A 215 -8.41 5.71 4.61
CA SER A 215 -8.36 7.00 5.33
C SER A 215 -8.64 8.19 4.40
N GLY A 216 -9.52 9.09 4.83
CA GLY A 216 -9.94 10.26 4.06
C GLY A 216 -10.89 9.97 2.89
N ALA A 217 -11.38 8.74 2.71
CA ALA A 217 -12.48 8.44 1.79
C ALA A 217 -13.80 8.99 2.34
N SER A 218 -13.97 10.32 2.28
CA SER A 218 -15.09 11.00 2.92
C SER A 218 -16.44 10.70 2.26
N ARG A 219 -16.46 10.25 1.00
CA ARG A 219 -17.68 9.85 0.29
C ARG A 219 -18.04 8.36 0.45
N LEU A 220 -17.20 7.59 1.13
CA LEU A 220 -17.43 6.16 1.30
C LEU A 220 -18.63 5.93 2.21
N GLU A 221 -19.59 5.14 1.73
CA GLU A 221 -20.88 4.87 2.38
C GLU A 221 -21.02 3.39 2.77
N ARG A 222 -20.39 2.48 2.00
CA ARG A 222 -20.51 1.02 2.18
C ARG A 222 -19.17 0.31 2.07
N ILE A 223 -18.97 -0.65 2.97
CA ILE A 223 -17.89 -1.64 2.91
C ILE A 223 -18.49 -3.03 3.11
N VAL A 224 -18.29 -3.94 2.16
CA VAL A 224 -18.57 -5.38 2.31
C VAL A 224 -17.30 -6.15 1.99
N LEU A 225 -16.51 -6.48 2.99
CA LEU A 225 -15.27 -7.23 2.82
C LEU A 225 -15.31 -8.48 3.68
N ASN A 226 -16.11 -9.43 3.23
CA ASN A 226 -16.32 -10.69 3.92
C ASN A 226 -15.28 -11.74 3.50
N TYR A 227 -14.76 -12.48 4.48
CA TYR A 227 -13.79 -13.57 4.32
C TYR A 227 -12.43 -13.17 3.72
N VAL A 228 -12.11 -11.87 3.79
CA VAL A 228 -10.90 -11.29 3.19
C VAL A 228 -9.64 -11.42 4.06
N GLY A 229 -9.79 -11.87 5.32
CA GLY A 229 -8.68 -12.12 6.24
C GLY A 229 -8.04 -10.89 6.88
N LEU A 230 -8.72 -9.75 6.94
CA LEU A 230 -8.20 -8.51 7.51
C LEU A 230 -7.89 -8.63 9.01
N TYR A 231 -6.83 -7.95 9.45
CA TYR A 231 -6.48 -7.76 10.86
C TYR A 231 -6.80 -6.34 11.31
N SER A 232 -7.08 -6.15 12.60
CA SER A 232 -7.45 -4.83 13.15
C SER A 232 -6.43 -3.73 12.86
N ASN A 233 -5.12 -4.05 12.85
CA ASN A 233 -4.06 -3.07 12.57
C ASN A 233 -3.83 -2.80 11.08
N ASN A 234 -4.55 -3.52 10.21
CA ASN A 234 -4.37 -3.49 8.77
C ASN A 234 -5.56 -2.82 8.06
N LEU A 235 -6.51 -2.26 8.80
CA LEU A 235 -7.64 -1.52 8.28
C LEU A 235 -7.60 -0.08 8.82
N ASP A 236 -7.50 0.90 7.92
CA ASP A 236 -7.54 2.33 8.28
C ASP A 236 -8.76 2.99 7.65
N LEU A 237 -9.75 3.30 8.49
CA LEU A 237 -11.01 3.98 8.13
C LEU A 237 -11.02 5.45 8.59
N THR A 238 -9.88 6.01 9.00
CA THR A 238 -9.84 7.36 9.59
C THR A 238 -10.40 8.40 8.61
N GLY A 239 -11.46 9.11 9.00
CA GLY A 239 -12.07 10.15 8.15
C GLY A 239 -13.07 9.64 7.10
N CYS A 240 -13.51 8.38 7.17
CA CYS A 240 -14.65 7.87 6.41
C CYS A 240 -15.97 8.35 7.05
N VAL A 241 -16.23 9.66 6.99
CA VAL A 241 -17.30 10.32 7.77
C VAL A 241 -18.72 9.95 7.33
N ASN A 242 -18.91 9.52 6.07
CA ASN A 242 -20.21 9.13 5.53
C ASN A 242 -20.45 7.61 5.54
N LEU A 243 -19.59 6.84 6.19
CA LEU A 243 -19.68 5.38 6.18
C LEU A 243 -20.89 4.93 7.01
N ARG A 244 -21.86 4.29 6.35
CA ARG A 244 -23.15 3.88 6.92
C ARG A 244 -23.25 2.38 7.15
N PHE A 245 -22.66 1.60 6.25
CA PHE A 245 -22.75 0.14 6.27
C PHE A 245 -21.35 -0.49 6.28
N ILE A 246 -21.11 -1.41 7.22
CA ILE A 246 -19.88 -2.21 7.28
C ILE A 246 -20.21 -3.68 7.53
N SER A 247 -19.73 -4.55 6.64
CA SER A 247 -19.66 -5.99 6.86
C SER A 247 -18.21 -6.44 6.67
N LEU A 248 -17.61 -6.96 7.74
CA LEU A 248 -16.23 -7.49 7.77
C LEU A 248 -16.23 -8.91 8.33
N ASN A 249 -17.24 -9.69 7.94
CA ASN A 249 -17.43 -11.03 8.44
C ASN A 249 -16.29 -11.94 8.01
N GLY A 250 -15.99 -12.97 8.78
CA GLY A 250 -15.02 -13.97 8.35
C GLY A 250 -13.56 -13.47 8.33
N SER A 251 -13.27 -12.32 8.96
CA SER A 251 -11.93 -11.75 9.07
C SER A 251 -11.21 -12.16 10.38
N ASN A 252 -10.03 -11.57 10.64
CA ASN A 252 -9.18 -11.85 11.80
C ASN A 252 -9.13 -10.65 12.78
N LEU A 253 -10.24 -9.90 12.90
CA LEU A 253 -10.28 -8.71 13.75
C LEU A 253 -10.31 -9.10 15.22
N THR A 254 -9.49 -8.45 16.03
CA THR A 254 -9.46 -8.60 17.51
C THR A 254 -10.07 -7.41 18.22
N SER A 255 -10.25 -6.29 17.50
CA SER A 255 -10.84 -5.04 17.95
C SER A 255 -11.41 -4.27 16.75
N PHE A 256 -12.35 -3.36 17.03
CA PHE A 256 -12.91 -2.43 16.05
C PHE A 256 -13.19 -1.09 16.72
N ASP A 257 -12.94 0.03 16.04
CA ASP A 257 -13.27 1.37 16.55
C ASP A 257 -14.54 1.88 15.87
N VAL A 258 -15.66 1.76 16.57
CA VAL A 258 -16.95 2.27 16.10
C VAL A 258 -17.11 3.77 16.36
N LEU A 259 -16.39 4.33 17.35
CA LEU A 259 -16.62 5.69 17.84
C LEU A 259 -16.17 6.76 16.85
N SER A 260 -15.16 6.47 16.03
CA SER A 260 -14.70 7.36 14.97
C SER A 260 -15.63 7.42 13.75
N LEU A 261 -16.59 6.49 13.63
CA LEU A 261 -17.47 6.34 12.48
C LEU A 261 -18.86 6.91 12.77
N GLN A 262 -19.02 8.23 12.69
CA GLN A 262 -20.20 8.95 13.19
C GLN A 262 -21.51 8.61 12.44
N SER A 263 -21.45 8.31 11.14
CA SER A 263 -22.62 8.03 10.31
C SER A 263 -23.04 6.56 10.25
N LEU A 264 -22.32 5.68 10.96
CA LEU A 264 -22.56 4.24 10.90
C LEU A 264 -23.98 3.89 11.37
N LYS A 265 -24.63 2.99 10.62
CA LYS A 265 -25.99 2.48 10.88
C LYS A 265 -25.99 0.98 11.07
N GLU A 266 -25.16 0.26 10.33
CA GLU A 266 -25.10 -1.20 10.35
C GLU A 266 -23.64 -1.66 10.43
N LEU A 267 -23.39 -2.61 11.34
CA LEU A 267 -22.08 -3.21 11.57
C LEU A 267 -22.23 -4.73 11.74
N SER A 268 -21.69 -5.50 10.82
CA SER A 268 -21.62 -6.97 10.91
C SER A 268 -20.14 -7.39 10.99
N LEU A 269 -19.77 -8.04 12.10
CA LEU A 269 -18.44 -8.54 12.42
C LEU A 269 -18.46 -10.02 12.80
N CYS A 270 -19.46 -10.78 12.35
CA CYS A 270 -19.59 -12.22 12.57
C CYS A 270 -18.36 -12.98 12.07
N ASN A 271 -18.07 -14.11 12.69
CA ASN A 271 -16.86 -14.88 12.43
C ASN A 271 -15.62 -13.97 12.51
N ASN A 272 -15.27 -13.41 13.68
CA ASN A 272 -14.01 -12.67 13.89
C ASN A 272 -13.26 -13.19 15.13
N CYS A 273 -12.09 -12.61 15.44
CA CYS A 273 -11.20 -13.04 16.53
C CYS A 273 -11.37 -12.21 17.82
N MET A 274 -12.55 -11.64 18.07
CA MET A 274 -12.79 -10.70 19.18
C MET A 274 -13.09 -11.44 20.49
N SER A 275 -12.52 -10.98 21.61
CA SER A 275 -12.86 -11.52 22.93
C SER A 275 -14.28 -11.14 23.34
N ALA A 276 -14.90 -11.91 24.24
CA ALA A 276 -16.23 -11.60 24.78
C ALA A 276 -16.31 -10.18 25.38
N ALA A 277 -15.23 -9.71 26.03
CA ALA A 277 -15.16 -8.36 26.57
C ALA A 277 -15.22 -7.28 25.47
N VAL A 278 -14.51 -7.49 24.35
CA VAL A 278 -14.54 -6.57 23.20
C VAL A 278 -15.92 -6.55 22.54
N VAL A 279 -16.53 -7.72 22.35
CA VAL A 279 -17.88 -7.82 21.77
C VAL A 279 -18.91 -7.14 22.66
N SER A 280 -18.86 -7.36 23.98
CA SER A 280 -19.74 -6.71 24.95
C SER A 280 -19.60 -5.18 24.91
N GLN A 281 -18.36 -4.67 24.84
CA GLN A 281 -18.09 -3.24 24.69
C GLN A 281 -18.69 -2.69 23.39
N LEU A 282 -18.48 -3.36 22.26
CA LEU A 282 -19.02 -2.94 20.96
C LEU A 282 -20.56 -2.95 20.96
N ARG A 283 -21.20 -3.97 21.55
CA ARG A 283 -22.66 -4.02 21.71
C ARG A 283 -23.18 -2.80 22.45
N SER A 284 -22.57 -2.45 23.58
CA SER A 284 -22.94 -1.25 24.35
C SER A 284 -22.77 0.03 23.54
N GLN A 285 -21.65 0.19 22.84
CA GLN A 285 -21.36 1.37 22.01
C GLN A 285 -22.32 1.49 20.81
N CYS A 286 -22.70 0.38 20.18
CA CYS A 286 -23.65 0.34 19.07
C CYS A 286 -25.08 0.64 19.54
N ALA A 287 -25.51 0.01 20.64
CA ALA A 287 -26.83 0.25 21.24
C ALA A 287 -27.02 1.71 21.64
N ALA A 288 -26.00 2.33 22.25
CA ALA A 288 -26.04 3.76 22.63
C ALA A 288 -26.21 4.71 21.43
N ARG A 289 -25.98 4.23 20.20
CA ARG A 289 -26.03 5.01 18.96
C ARG A 289 -27.12 4.54 17.99
N GLY A 290 -27.90 3.52 18.36
CA GLY A 290 -28.90 2.91 17.47
C GLY A 290 -28.28 2.26 16.23
N ILE A 291 -27.07 1.70 16.35
CA ILE A 291 -26.41 0.94 15.29
C ILE A 291 -26.88 -0.51 15.39
N GLU A 292 -27.38 -1.05 14.27
CA GLU A 292 -27.63 -2.48 14.15
C GLU A 292 -26.28 -3.22 14.14
N PHE A 293 -26.09 -4.11 15.10
CA PHE A 293 -24.80 -4.75 15.34
C PHE A 293 -24.92 -6.26 15.45
N GLU A 294 -24.16 -6.96 14.61
CA GLU A 294 -24.06 -8.41 14.59
C GLU A 294 -22.61 -8.86 14.81
N ALA A 295 -22.39 -9.75 15.78
CA ALA A 295 -21.10 -10.40 16.04
C ALA A 295 -21.32 -11.66 16.91
N ASP A 296 -20.40 -12.62 16.79
CA ASP A 296 -20.41 -13.84 17.60
C ASP A 296 -20.26 -13.51 19.10
N ASP A 297 -20.97 -14.23 19.98
CA ASP A 297 -20.89 -14.03 21.44
C ASP A 297 -19.50 -14.35 22.02
N GLN A 298 -18.77 -15.25 21.36
CA GLN A 298 -17.43 -15.65 21.78
C GLN A 298 -16.59 -16.11 20.59
N PHE A 299 -15.34 -15.63 20.54
CA PHE A 299 -14.32 -16.23 19.68
C PHE A 299 -13.67 -17.42 20.36
N THR A 300 -13.95 -18.62 19.85
CA THR A 300 -13.24 -19.86 20.23
C THR A 300 -12.34 -20.30 19.10
N ALA A 301 -11.03 -20.01 19.19
CA ALA A 301 -10.04 -20.57 18.27
C ALA A 301 -9.94 -22.09 18.48
N ALA A 302 -10.68 -22.87 17.69
CA ALA A 302 -10.97 -24.27 17.99
C ALA A 302 -9.76 -25.22 17.85
N LYS A 303 -8.76 -24.92 17.01
CA LYS A 303 -7.64 -25.86 16.76
C LYS A 303 -6.30 -25.16 16.60
N ALA A 304 -5.26 -25.69 17.24
CA ALA A 304 -3.89 -25.27 16.99
C ALA A 304 -3.43 -25.77 15.60
N PHE A 305 -2.51 -25.05 14.96
CA PHE A 305 -1.88 -25.61 13.77
C PHE A 305 -1.10 -26.89 14.13
N PRO A 306 -1.13 -27.91 13.26
CA PRO A 306 -0.31 -29.09 13.43
C PRO A 306 1.17 -28.71 13.36
N SER A 307 2.01 -29.45 14.09
CA SER A 307 3.46 -29.34 13.96
C SER A 307 3.91 -29.76 12.55
N GLY A 308 5.08 -29.31 12.11
CA GLY A 308 5.66 -29.76 10.83
C GLY A 308 5.36 -28.88 9.60
N ILE A 309 4.88 -27.64 9.79
CA ILE A 309 4.78 -26.66 8.69
C ILE A 309 6.13 -26.53 7.96
N SER A 310 6.15 -26.67 6.63
CA SER A 310 7.37 -26.69 5.81
C SER A 310 7.24 -25.86 4.53
N LEU A 311 8.39 -25.52 3.93
CA LEU A 311 8.51 -24.83 2.64
C LEU A 311 9.12 -25.78 1.61
N SER A 312 8.60 -25.76 0.38
CA SER A 312 9.16 -26.52 -0.76
C SER A 312 10.63 -26.20 -1.04
N ALA A 313 11.05 -24.94 -0.80
CA ALA A 313 12.45 -24.55 -0.80
C ALA A 313 12.68 -23.38 0.17
N THR A 314 13.89 -23.31 0.74
CA THR A 314 14.29 -22.25 1.67
C THR A 314 15.30 -21.27 1.08
N SER A 315 15.64 -21.43 -0.22
CA SER A 315 16.57 -20.56 -0.94
C SER A 315 16.22 -20.48 -2.44
N PHE A 316 16.24 -19.27 -3.01
CA PHE A 316 15.93 -18.98 -4.41
C PHE A 316 16.92 -18.01 -5.05
N ALA A 317 17.17 -18.17 -6.35
CA ALA A 317 17.92 -17.21 -7.14
C ALA A 317 17.13 -15.91 -7.37
N TYR A 318 17.78 -14.77 -7.25
CA TYR A 318 17.22 -13.48 -7.64
C TYR A 318 17.15 -13.37 -9.16
N ASP A 319 15.94 -13.20 -9.66
CA ASP A 319 15.61 -13.00 -11.08
C ASP A 319 14.72 -11.75 -11.29
N GLY A 320 14.53 -10.95 -10.24
CA GLY A 320 13.63 -9.79 -10.26
C GLY A 320 12.14 -10.15 -10.13
N LYS A 321 11.78 -11.43 -9.97
CA LYS A 321 10.41 -11.89 -9.76
C LYS A 321 10.16 -12.28 -8.30
N ALA A 322 8.89 -12.32 -7.91
CA ALA A 322 8.47 -12.79 -6.60
C ALA A 322 8.73 -14.30 -6.43
N LYS A 323 9.11 -14.71 -5.22
CA LYS A 323 9.39 -16.10 -4.84
C LYS A 323 8.35 -16.56 -3.82
N GLU A 324 7.65 -17.65 -4.14
CA GLU A 324 6.51 -18.14 -3.37
C GLU A 324 6.68 -19.67 -3.18
N PRO A 325 7.61 -20.12 -2.31
CA PRO A 325 7.79 -21.55 -2.04
C PRO A 325 6.50 -22.16 -1.49
N LYS A 326 5.87 -23.09 -2.21
CA LYS A 326 4.72 -23.88 -1.73
C LYS A 326 4.88 -24.25 -0.25
N VAL A 327 3.90 -23.91 0.58
CA VAL A 327 3.86 -24.28 1.98
C VAL A 327 3.04 -25.55 2.13
N ALA A 328 3.49 -26.45 2.99
CA ALA A 328 2.69 -27.59 3.42
C ALA A 328 2.41 -27.46 4.92
N VAL A 329 1.12 -27.50 5.28
CA VAL A 329 0.65 -27.64 6.66
C VAL A 329 0.01 -29.03 6.78
N PRO A 330 0.54 -29.96 7.59
CA PRO A 330 0.08 -31.35 7.60
C PRO A 330 -1.42 -31.49 7.84
N GLY A 331 -2.10 -32.25 6.97
CA GLY A 331 -3.54 -32.52 7.08
C GLY A 331 -4.45 -31.33 6.79
N LEU A 332 -3.92 -30.19 6.33
CA LEU A 332 -4.68 -29.00 5.99
C LEU A 332 -4.52 -28.63 4.51
N VAL A 333 -5.56 -28.05 3.92
CA VAL A 333 -5.59 -27.60 2.53
C VAL A 333 -5.48 -26.07 2.45
N GLU A 334 -4.48 -25.57 1.71
CA GLU A 334 -4.33 -24.14 1.44
C GLU A 334 -5.56 -23.63 0.65
N GLY A 335 -6.13 -22.50 1.06
CA GLY A 335 -7.37 -21.95 0.53
C GLY A 335 -8.62 -22.35 1.33
N SER A 336 -8.64 -23.53 1.93
CA SER A 336 -9.75 -24.04 2.74
C SER A 336 -9.51 -23.88 4.25
N ASP A 337 -8.36 -24.36 4.73
CA ASP A 337 -7.99 -24.38 6.15
C ASP A 337 -7.02 -23.27 6.54
N TYR A 338 -6.23 -22.78 5.59
CA TYR A 338 -5.27 -21.70 5.81
C TYR A 338 -4.93 -20.97 4.51
N TRP A 339 -4.39 -19.77 4.64
CA TRP A 339 -3.74 -19.03 3.55
C TRP A 339 -2.26 -18.85 3.82
N VAL A 340 -1.46 -18.73 2.75
CA VAL A 340 -0.05 -18.38 2.84
C VAL A 340 0.19 -17.00 2.26
N TYR A 341 1.00 -16.23 2.97
CA TYR A 341 1.38 -14.89 2.58
C TYR A 341 2.90 -14.72 2.57
N TYR A 342 3.41 -13.98 1.57
CA TYR A 342 4.85 -13.75 1.42
C TYR A 342 5.24 -12.28 1.60
N GLU A 343 6.34 -12.06 2.34
CA GLU A 343 6.96 -10.74 2.54
C GLU A 343 8.39 -10.70 2.04
N ASN A 344 8.79 -9.53 1.53
CA ASN A 344 10.15 -9.28 1.07
C ASN A 344 10.63 -10.31 0.03
N ASN A 345 9.70 -10.85 -0.76
CA ASN A 345 9.91 -12.03 -1.59
C ASN A 345 10.31 -11.74 -3.05
N VAL A 346 10.65 -10.50 -3.39
CA VAL A 346 11.20 -10.14 -4.70
C VAL A 346 12.69 -9.84 -4.59
N ASN A 347 13.07 -9.02 -3.61
CA ASN A 347 14.43 -8.51 -3.50
C ASN A 347 15.32 -9.47 -2.71
N ILE A 348 16.61 -9.52 -3.05
CA ILE A 348 17.64 -10.25 -2.31
C ILE A 348 17.54 -9.95 -0.80
N GLY A 349 17.46 -11.00 0.01
CA GLY A 349 17.29 -10.90 1.46
C GLY A 349 16.58 -12.11 2.06
N THR A 350 16.22 -11.98 3.35
CA THR A 350 15.32 -12.93 4.01
C THR A 350 13.88 -12.53 3.73
N ALA A 351 13.16 -13.43 3.08
CA ALA A 351 11.74 -13.35 2.85
C ALA A 351 10.99 -14.19 3.89
N LYS A 352 9.70 -13.90 4.09
CA LYS A 352 8.84 -14.63 5.03
C LYS A 352 7.70 -15.29 4.26
N ALA A 353 7.29 -16.45 4.73
CA ALA A 353 6.04 -17.12 4.39
C ALA A 353 5.22 -17.24 5.69
N THR A 354 4.06 -16.61 5.76
CA THR A 354 3.19 -16.60 6.92
C THR A 354 1.93 -17.39 6.60
N VAL A 355 1.68 -18.44 7.38
CA VAL A 355 0.46 -19.25 7.35
C VAL A 355 -0.56 -18.61 8.27
N LEU A 356 -1.77 -18.37 7.76
CA LEU A 356 -2.89 -17.78 8.48
C LEU A 356 -4.07 -18.75 8.49
N GLY A 357 -4.59 -19.09 9.66
CA GLY A 357 -5.62 -20.11 9.78
C GLY A 357 -7.02 -19.62 9.43
N LEU A 358 -7.80 -20.50 8.81
CA LEU A 358 -9.22 -20.33 8.46
C LEU A 358 -10.07 -21.37 9.21
N GLY A 359 -11.39 -21.23 9.15
CA GLY A 359 -12.34 -22.13 9.83
C GLY A 359 -11.98 -22.40 11.29
N SER A 360 -11.82 -23.67 11.66
CA SER A 360 -11.45 -24.08 13.01
C SER A 360 -10.04 -23.65 13.45
N TYR A 361 -9.18 -23.18 12.53
CA TYR A 361 -7.83 -22.68 12.79
C TYR A 361 -7.74 -21.14 12.84
N ARG A 362 -8.87 -20.42 12.79
CA ARG A 362 -8.93 -18.94 12.81
C ARG A 362 -8.18 -18.35 14.01
N GLY A 363 -7.57 -17.18 13.78
CA GLY A 363 -6.71 -16.52 14.75
C GLY A 363 -5.35 -17.21 15.01
N ARG A 364 -5.06 -18.36 14.38
CA ARG A 364 -3.71 -18.95 14.38
C ARG A 364 -2.87 -18.36 13.27
N SER A 365 -1.59 -18.14 13.57
CA SER A 365 -0.60 -17.79 12.57
C SER A 365 0.72 -18.52 12.84
N ALA A 366 1.46 -18.83 11.78
CA ALA A 366 2.81 -19.36 11.85
C ALA A 366 3.67 -18.73 10.76
N THR A 367 4.96 -18.53 11.03
CA THR A 367 5.87 -17.90 10.06
C THR A 367 7.08 -18.78 9.81
N LYS A 368 7.42 -18.95 8.53
CA LYS A 368 8.67 -19.53 8.04
C LYS A 368 9.45 -18.46 7.26
N THR A 369 10.75 -18.68 7.14
CA THR A 369 11.63 -17.78 6.39
C THR A 369 12.37 -18.55 5.31
N PHE A 370 12.62 -17.88 4.19
CA PHE A 370 13.46 -18.36 3.10
C PHE A 370 14.34 -17.22 2.59
N ARG A 371 15.34 -17.55 1.76
CA ARG A 371 16.32 -16.58 1.26
C ARG A 371 16.20 -16.38 -0.23
N ILE A 372 16.37 -15.14 -0.67
CA ILE A 372 16.58 -14.79 -2.07
C ILE A 372 18.04 -14.37 -2.18
N VAL A 373 18.81 -15.14 -2.95
CA VAL A 373 20.26 -15.01 -3.11
C VAL A 373 20.60 -14.57 -4.53
N SER A 374 21.80 -14.04 -4.78
CA SER A 374 22.18 -13.64 -6.15
C SER A 374 22.23 -14.87 -7.06
N SER A 375 21.86 -14.73 -8.34
CA SER A 375 21.86 -15.81 -9.35
C SER A 375 23.21 -16.52 -9.50
N SER A 376 24.32 -15.86 -9.14
CA SER A 376 25.67 -16.46 -9.04
C SER A 376 25.86 -17.48 -7.90
N SER A 377 24.83 -17.73 -7.09
CA SER A 377 24.83 -18.70 -5.97
C SER A 377 23.76 -19.78 -6.07
N ALA A 378 23.08 -19.90 -7.23
CA ALA A 378 21.93 -20.78 -7.42
C ALA A 378 22.27 -22.21 -7.92
N GLY A 379 23.55 -22.54 -8.08
CA GLY A 379 24.01 -23.80 -8.68
C GLY A 379 24.40 -24.91 -7.71
N LEU A 380 23.87 -24.95 -6.49
CA LEU A 380 24.13 -26.07 -5.55
C LEU A 380 22.81 -26.52 -4.92
N GLY A 381 22.32 -27.66 -5.40
CA GLY A 381 21.10 -28.33 -4.96
C GLY A 381 21.17 -28.89 -3.53
N ALA A 382 19.99 -29.24 -3.03
CA ALA A 382 19.69 -29.58 -1.65
C ALA A 382 20.34 -30.87 -1.12
N SER A 383 20.74 -30.88 0.16
CA SER A 383 20.65 -32.04 1.05
C SER A 383 20.71 -31.63 2.53
N THR A 384 19.61 -31.95 3.22
CA THR A 384 19.39 -32.41 4.60
C THR A 384 20.21 -31.92 5.82
N SER A 385 19.44 -31.49 6.83
CA SER A 385 19.56 -31.69 8.29
C SER A 385 20.89 -31.43 9.03
N GLY A 386 20.80 -30.67 10.13
CA GLY A 386 21.77 -30.71 11.24
C GLY A 386 22.20 -29.34 11.74
N ASN A 387 21.88 -29.03 13.00
CA ASN A 387 22.62 -28.04 13.76
C ASN A 387 24.08 -28.47 13.89
N ALA A 388 25.01 -27.57 13.56
CA ALA A 388 26.41 -27.44 14.02
C ALA A 388 27.42 -27.29 12.85
N GLY A 389 28.28 -26.27 12.96
CA GLY A 389 29.59 -26.23 12.32
C GLY A 389 29.68 -25.60 10.92
N ALA A 390 29.95 -24.28 10.85
CA ALA A 390 30.89 -23.79 9.83
C ALA A 390 32.25 -24.47 10.09
N PRO A 391 33.11 -24.78 9.08
CA PRO A 391 33.74 -23.71 8.29
C PRO A 391 34.26 -24.05 6.88
N SER A 392 34.49 -23.01 6.08
CA SER A 392 35.74 -22.89 5.30
C SER A 392 36.08 -21.41 5.03
N GLY A 393 37.02 -20.90 5.83
CA GLY A 393 37.97 -19.82 5.50
C GLY A 393 37.54 -18.35 5.49
N LYS A 394 36.25 -18.01 5.35
CA LYS A 394 35.86 -16.59 5.12
C LYS A 394 35.52 -15.82 6.39
N THR A 395 36.14 -14.66 6.55
CA THR A 395 35.90 -13.75 7.68
C THR A 395 34.54 -13.06 7.54
N SER A 396 33.67 -13.21 8.54
CA SER A 396 32.34 -12.58 8.55
C SER A 396 32.39 -11.06 8.64
N ILE A 397 31.59 -10.37 7.82
CA ILE A 397 31.41 -8.92 7.89
C ILE A 397 30.32 -8.47 8.87
N ALA A 398 29.72 -9.37 9.66
CA ALA A 398 28.64 -9.03 10.59
C ALA A 398 29.06 -7.94 11.61
N LYS A 399 30.31 -7.97 12.07
CA LYS A 399 30.89 -6.96 12.97
C LYS A 399 31.57 -5.79 12.23
N ALA A 400 31.47 -5.71 10.90
CA ALA A 400 32.16 -4.68 10.13
C ALA A 400 31.69 -3.25 10.50
N SER A 401 32.61 -2.31 10.64
CA SER A 401 32.28 -0.89 10.66
C SER A 401 32.10 -0.40 9.23
N ILE A 402 30.92 0.13 8.91
CA ILE A 402 30.59 0.65 7.58
C ILE A 402 30.28 2.14 7.70
N SER A 403 31.07 2.96 7.02
CA SER A 403 30.87 4.41 6.95
C SER A 403 30.57 4.82 5.51
N VAL A 404 29.47 5.55 5.35
CA VAL A 404 29.05 6.09 4.05
C VAL A 404 29.02 7.61 4.14
N LYS A 405 29.81 8.29 3.30
CA LYS A 405 29.82 9.76 3.26
C LYS A 405 28.45 10.28 2.84
N SER A 406 27.90 11.19 3.64
CA SER A 406 26.66 11.90 3.28
C SER A 406 26.89 12.84 2.11
N LYS A 407 25.82 13.15 1.36
CA LYS A 407 25.84 14.16 0.30
C LYS A 407 24.89 15.30 0.65
N ALA A 408 25.26 16.52 0.28
CA ALA A 408 24.36 17.66 0.39
C ALA A 408 23.32 17.62 -0.74
N TYR A 409 22.07 17.88 -0.39
CA TYR A 409 20.99 18.04 -1.35
C TYR A 409 21.35 19.09 -2.41
N ASN A 410 21.18 18.72 -3.68
CA ASN A 410 21.49 19.54 -4.84
C ASN A 410 20.35 19.58 -5.88
N GLY A 411 19.16 19.05 -5.54
CA GLY A 411 18.00 19.00 -6.44
C GLY A 411 17.97 17.82 -7.41
N LYS A 412 19.05 17.04 -7.53
CA LYS A 412 19.15 15.88 -8.43
C LYS A 412 19.09 14.57 -7.64
N THR A 413 18.81 13.47 -8.33
CA THR A 413 18.91 12.12 -7.77
C THR A 413 20.38 11.79 -7.49
N GLN A 414 20.69 11.34 -6.28
CA GLN A 414 22.04 11.06 -5.80
C GLN A 414 22.15 9.61 -5.31
N LYS A 415 23.21 8.91 -5.75
CA LYS A 415 23.63 7.61 -5.19
C LYS A 415 24.81 7.82 -4.23
N CYS A 416 24.99 6.92 -3.28
CA CYS A 416 26.16 6.96 -2.41
C CYS A 416 27.45 6.69 -3.18
N ALA A 417 28.54 7.28 -2.68
CA ALA A 417 29.88 6.87 -3.08
C ALA A 417 30.22 5.51 -2.44
N VAL A 418 31.34 4.91 -2.88
CA VAL A 418 31.85 3.65 -2.33
C VAL A 418 31.97 3.76 -0.80
N PRO A 419 31.36 2.82 -0.03
CA PRO A 419 31.42 2.85 1.41
C PRO A 419 32.81 2.43 1.91
N THR A 420 33.23 2.99 3.04
CA THR A 420 34.41 2.52 3.76
C THR A 420 33.98 1.37 4.67
N VAL A 421 34.53 0.17 4.45
CA VAL A 421 34.19 -1.05 5.20
C VAL A 421 35.44 -1.52 5.95
N LYS A 422 35.32 -1.75 7.26
CA LYS A 422 36.41 -2.27 8.10
C LYS A 422 35.97 -3.48 8.92
N VAL A 423 36.76 -4.54 8.96
CA VAL A 423 36.54 -5.71 9.82
C VAL A 423 37.77 -5.88 10.72
N GLY A 424 37.58 -5.92 12.04
CA GLY A 424 38.69 -6.03 12.99
C GLY A 424 39.75 -4.91 12.85
N GLY A 425 39.33 -3.71 12.44
CA GLY A 425 40.24 -2.58 12.16
C GLY A 425 40.81 -2.54 10.74
N LYS A 426 40.89 -3.67 10.03
CA LYS A 426 41.37 -3.76 8.64
C LYS A 426 40.37 -3.20 7.65
N ALA A 427 40.81 -2.27 6.79
CA ALA A 427 40.01 -1.75 5.69
C ALA A 427 39.90 -2.75 4.54
N LEU A 428 38.69 -2.98 4.07
CA LEU A 428 38.40 -3.90 2.97
C LEU A 428 38.50 -3.17 1.62
N ARG A 429 38.87 -3.91 0.57
CA ARG A 429 38.98 -3.40 -0.80
C ARG A 429 37.67 -3.61 -1.55
N HIS A 430 37.17 -2.54 -2.17
CA HIS A 430 35.97 -2.60 -2.99
C HIS A 430 36.19 -3.49 -4.22
N LYS A 431 35.17 -4.25 -4.61
CA LYS A 431 35.12 -5.28 -5.67
C LYS A 431 35.90 -6.56 -5.38
N VAL A 432 36.91 -6.52 -4.51
CA VAL A 432 37.71 -7.69 -4.11
C VAL A 432 37.18 -8.32 -2.82
N ASP A 433 37.19 -7.56 -1.73
CA ASP A 433 36.82 -8.02 -0.38
C ASP A 433 35.35 -7.73 -0.05
N PHE A 434 34.71 -6.81 -0.80
CA PHE A 434 33.29 -6.53 -0.69
C PHE A 434 32.73 -5.85 -1.95
N THR A 435 31.44 -5.98 -2.19
CA THR A 435 30.66 -5.10 -3.09
C THR A 435 29.57 -4.38 -2.31
N TYR A 436 28.95 -3.39 -2.93
CA TYR A 436 27.83 -2.68 -2.32
C TYR A 436 26.77 -2.30 -3.34
N SER A 437 25.54 -2.14 -2.86
CA SER A 437 24.42 -1.56 -3.60
C SER A 437 23.77 -0.44 -2.79
N CYS A 438 23.15 0.51 -3.49
CA CYS A 438 22.67 1.75 -2.90
C CYS A 438 21.40 2.22 -3.57
N LYS A 439 20.32 2.39 -2.79
CA LYS A 439 19.10 3.03 -3.31
C LYS A 439 19.40 4.50 -3.61
N ALA A 440 19.07 4.92 -4.83
CA ALA A 440 19.20 6.33 -5.21
C ALA A 440 18.15 7.18 -4.47
N GLY A 441 18.51 8.41 -4.13
CA GLY A 441 17.66 9.32 -3.38
C GLY A 441 17.70 10.73 -3.93
N LYS A 442 16.56 11.43 -3.98
CA LYS A 442 16.50 12.83 -4.42
C LYS A 442 16.33 13.81 -3.24
N ARG A 443 15.57 13.44 -2.20
CA ARG A 443 15.20 14.34 -1.09
C ARG A 443 16.15 14.16 0.11
N VAL A 444 16.13 15.10 1.05
CA VAL A 444 16.85 14.92 2.33
C VAL A 444 16.27 13.72 3.07
N GLY A 445 17.11 12.79 3.51
CA GLY A 445 16.66 11.53 4.09
C GLY A 445 17.78 10.50 4.28
N SER A 446 17.39 9.34 4.81
CA SER A 446 18.23 8.16 5.01
C SER A 446 17.90 7.13 3.93
N TYR A 447 18.93 6.59 3.28
CA TYR A 447 18.84 5.61 2.19
C TYR A 447 19.67 4.38 2.54
N LYS A 448 19.11 3.18 2.31
CA LYS A 448 19.77 1.92 2.62
C LYS A 448 20.95 1.67 1.67
N VAL A 449 22.09 1.32 2.27
CA VAL A 449 23.27 0.78 1.59
C VAL A 449 23.44 -0.66 2.06
N THR A 450 23.57 -1.58 1.11
CA THR A 450 23.83 -2.98 1.41
C THR A 450 25.27 -3.28 1.03
N VAL A 451 26.07 -3.76 1.97
CA VAL A 451 27.45 -4.22 1.75
C VAL A 451 27.46 -5.74 1.82
N VAL A 452 28.10 -6.37 0.85
CA VAL A 452 28.21 -7.83 0.75
C VAL A 452 29.69 -8.18 0.71
N GLY A 453 30.15 -9.05 1.62
CA GLY A 453 31.52 -9.55 1.65
C GLY A 453 31.83 -10.37 0.39
N LYS A 454 33.03 -10.22 -0.15
CA LYS A 454 33.57 -10.99 -1.29
C LYS A 454 34.98 -11.49 -0.97
N GLY A 455 35.49 -12.40 -1.81
CA GLY A 455 36.83 -12.96 -1.64
C GLY A 455 36.95 -13.72 -0.31
N ALA A 456 37.91 -13.32 0.53
CA ALA A 456 38.14 -13.87 1.87
C ALA A 456 37.11 -13.42 2.92
N TYR A 457 36.14 -12.58 2.55
CA TYR A 457 35.10 -12.08 3.45
C TYR A 457 33.71 -12.54 3.00
N ALA A 458 32.81 -12.71 3.94
CA ALA A 458 31.45 -13.21 3.68
C ALA A 458 30.39 -12.53 4.55
N GLY A 459 29.13 -12.69 4.15
CA GLY A 459 27.96 -12.12 4.83
C GLY A 459 27.53 -10.77 4.28
N THR A 460 26.43 -10.25 4.82
CA THR A 460 25.80 -8.99 4.40
C THR A 460 25.61 -8.10 5.61
N LYS A 461 25.90 -6.81 5.46
CA LYS A 461 25.63 -5.80 6.49
C LYS A 461 25.07 -4.52 5.87
N THR A 462 24.08 -3.94 6.52
CA THR A 462 23.45 -2.70 6.06
C THR A 462 24.09 -1.48 6.71
N ALA A 463 24.09 -0.38 5.96
CA ALA A 463 24.49 0.95 6.41
C ALA A 463 23.53 2.01 5.86
N ILE A 464 23.69 3.24 6.32
CA ILE A 464 22.83 4.36 5.94
C ILE A 464 23.64 5.38 5.15
N PHE A 465 23.22 5.63 3.90
CA PHE A 465 23.59 6.81 3.15
C PHE A 465 22.63 7.95 3.49
N GLN A 466 23.16 9.12 3.84
CA GLN A 466 22.33 10.29 4.15
C GLN A 466 22.46 11.36 3.07
N ILE A 467 21.32 11.84 2.59
CA ILE A 467 21.23 13.13 1.91
C ILE A 467 20.86 14.15 2.96
N VAL A 468 21.74 15.12 3.21
CA VAL A 468 21.57 16.17 4.22
C VAL A 468 21.18 17.50 3.56
N PRO A 469 20.52 18.44 4.27
CA PRO A 469 20.16 19.72 3.67
C PRO A 469 21.39 20.49 3.21
N LYS A 470 21.23 21.33 2.17
CA LYS A 470 22.30 22.23 1.74
C LYS A 470 22.64 23.20 2.88
N GLY A 471 23.91 23.23 3.27
CA GLY A 471 24.39 24.13 4.32
C GLY A 471 24.32 25.60 3.93
N THR A 472 24.32 26.47 4.93
CA THR A 472 24.45 27.93 4.79
C THR A 472 25.74 28.43 5.44
N SER A 473 26.03 29.71 5.29
CA SER A 473 27.24 30.37 5.82
C SER A 473 26.90 31.70 6.48
N VAL A 474 27.68 32.07 7.50
CA VAL A 474 27.57 33.40 8.13
C VAL A 474 27.87 34.49 7.10
N ALA A 475 26.86 35.30 6.80
CA ALA A 475 26.98 36.44 5.90
C ALA A 475 27.59 37.63 6.64
N LYS A 476 27.03 38.02 7.77
CA LYS A 476 27.45 39.19 8.55
C LYS A 476 27.35 38.94 10.06
N LEU A 477 28.28 39.53 10.82
CA LEU A 477 28.22 39.62 12.27
C LEU A 477 28.26 41.11 12.67
N SER A 478 27.35 41.52 13.54
CA SER A 478 27.27 42.89 14.07
C SER A 478 27.40 42.87 15.58
N LYS A 479 28.31 43.69 16.12
CA LYS A 479 28.53 43.89 17.56
C LYS A 479 27.37 44.67 18.20
N ALA A 480 27.04 44.37 19.45
CA ALA A 480 26.13 45.15 20.29
C ALA A 480 26.51 45.03 21.79
N LYS A 481 25.96 45.91 22.65
CA LYS A 481 26.16 45.87 24.12
C LYS A 481 25.79 44.50 24.68
N ARG A 482 26.78 43.78 25.25
CA ARG A 482 26.64 42.39 25.76
C ARG A 482 25.90 41.45 24.79
N ALA A 483 26.07 41.67 23.48
CA ALA A 483 25.32 40.97 22.44
C ALA A 483 26.05 40.97 21.08
N PHE A 484 25.58 40.13 20.17
CA PHE A 484 25.86 40.26 18.74
C PHE A 484 24.65 39.82 17.91
N THR A 485 24.57 40.27 16.67
CA THR A 485 23.60 39.78 15.69
C THR A 485 24.33 39.05 14.58
N VAL A 486 23.88 37.84 14.26
CA VAL A 486 24.38 37.05 13.13
C VAL A 486 23.35 37.02 12.03
N LYS A 487 23.77 37.32 10.79
CA LYS A 487 22.99 37.09 9.56
C LYS A 487 23.67 35.99 8.74
N TRP A 488 22.89 35.12 8.11
CA TRP A 488 23.41 34.05 7.24
C TRP A 488 22.81 34.14 5.82
N LYS A 489 23.49 33.49 4.86
CA LYS A 489 23.05 33.49 3.47
C LYS A 489 21.67 32.81 3.35
N LYS A 490 20.74 33.46 2.67
CA LYS A 490 19.39 32.94 2.43
C LYS A 490 19.47 31.78 1.41
N PRO A 491 18.89 30.60 1.69
CA PRO A 491 18.84 29.52 0.72
C PRO A 491 17.92 29.86 -0.46
N SER A 492 18.15 29.24 -1.61
CA SER A 492 17.23 29.30 -2.75
C SER A 492 15.86 28.69 -2.40
N LYS A 493 14.80 29.05 -3.16
CA LYS A 493 13.45 28.49 -2.97
C LYS A 493 13.45 26.96 -2.97
N ALA A 494 14.21 26.33 -3.86
CA ALA A 494 14.33 24.86 -3.93
C ALA A 494 14.98 24.25 -2.68
N HIS A 495 16.03 24.88 -2.14
CA HIS A 495 16.69 24.42 -0.91
C HIS A 495 15.84 24.68 0.34
N LEU A 496 15.01 25.73 0.35
CA LEU A 496 14.07 26.00 1.42
C LEU A 496 13.02 24.88 1.59
N LYS A 497 12.53 24.28 0.50
CA LYS A 497 11.63 23.11 0.56
C LYS A 497 12.27 21.92 1.33
N GLN A 498 13.59 21.81 1.26
CA GLN A 498 14.40 20.81 1.97
C GLN A 498 15.04 21.35 3.28
N THR A 499 14.49 22.41 3.87
CA THR A 499 14.98 23.02 5.12
C THR A 499 13.85 23.20 6.12
N THR A 500 13.99 22.71 7.35
CA THR A 500 13.07 23.03 8.47
C THR A 500 13.54 24.26 9.23
N GLY A 501 14.85 24.49 9.29
CA GLY A 501 15.40 25.65 9.97
C GLY A 501 16.92 25.65 10.02
N TYR A 502 17.45 26.43 10.94
CA TYR A 502 18.87 26.65 11.14
C TYR A 502 19.27 26.39 12.57
N GLN A 503 20.53 26.04 12.78
CA GLN A 503 21.17 26.15 14.08
C GLN A 503 22.30 27.15 14.00
N VAL A 504 22.34 28.03 15.00
CA VAL A 504 23.45 28.93 15.24
C VAL A 504 24.16 28.44 16.49
N ARG A 505 25.47 28.22 16.41
CA ARG A 505 26.29 27.97 17.59
C ARG A 505 27.31 29.07 17.78
N TRP A 506 27.60 29.37 19.03
CA TRP A 506 28.64 30.34 19.39
C TRP A 506 29.45 29.86 20.59
N SER A 507 30.73 30.19 20.61
CA SER A 507 31.66 29.72 21.64
C SER A 507 32.72 30.76 21.96
N THR A 508 33.18 30.83 23.21
CA THR A 508 34.40 31.59 23.55
C THR A 508 35.68 30.84 23.19
N SER A 509 35.58 29.55 22.83
CA SER A 509 36.69 28.74 22.34
C SER A 509 36.62 28.58 20.82
N LYS A 510 37.73 28.84 20.12
CA LYS A 510 37.84 28.63 18.66
C LYS A 510 37.61 27.18 18.25
N LYS A 511 37.90 26.24 19.16
CA LYS A 511 37.70 24.79 18.97
C LYS A 511 36.25 24.34 19.25
N PHE A 512 35.36 25.25 19.66
CA PHE A 512 33.97 24.94 20.03
C PHE A 512 33.85 23.81 21.07
N THR A 513 34.63 23.87 22.16
CA THR A 513 34.55 22.90 23.26
C THR A 513 33.17 22.89 23.91
N LYS A 514 32.72 21.74 24.43
CA LYS A 514 31.36 21.56 24.98
C LYS A 514 31.03 22.60 26.06
N LYS A 515 31.96 22.84 27.01
CA LYS A 515 31.81 23.81 28.11
C LYS A 515 31.61 25.25 27.65
N ALA A 516 32.24 25.64 26.53
CA ALA A 516 32.23 27.02 26.06
C ALA A 516 31.17 27.30 24.99
N THR A 517 30.48 26.27 24.48
CA THR A 517 29.65 26.36 23.27
C THR A 517 28.17 26.33 23.59
N LYS A 518 27.45 27.32 23.08
CA LYS A 518 25.98 27.38 23.12
C LYS A 518 25.42 27.21 21.71
N VAL A 519 24.22 26.62 21.62
CA VAL A 519 23.51 26.39 20.35
C VAL A 519 22.08 26.88 20.47
N LYS A 520 21.59 27.59 19.45
CA LYS A 520 20.17 27.98 19.32
C LYS A 520 19.63 27.48 17.99
N THR A 521 18.43 26.92 18.04
CA THR A 521 17.67 26.48 16.87
C THR A 521 16.71 27.59 16.44
N VAL A 522 16.62 27.86 15.14
CA VAL A 522 15.74 28.87 14.54
C VAL A 522 14.93 28.19 13.44
N LYS A 523 13.61 28.03 13.63
CA LYS A 523 12.72 27.50 12.58
C LYS A 523 12.75 28.43 11.36
N ALA A 524 12.75 27.89 10.15
CA ALA A 524 12.77 28.70 8.92
C ALA A 524 11.52 29.61 8.81
N THR A 525 10.40 29.19 9.41
CA THR A 525 9.13 29.92 9.44
C THR A 525 9.06 31.04 10.46
N SER A 526 9.94 31.07 11.46
CA SER A 526 9.97 32.16 12.45
C SER A 526 10.39 33.48 11.82
N ALA A 527 10.06 34.62 12.44
CA ALA A 527 10.49 35.93 11.94
C ALA A 527 12.01 36.02 11.76
N ALA A 528 12.77 35.48 12.71
CA ALA A 528 14.23 35.35 12.66
C ALA A 528 14.70 34.43 11.51
N GLY A 529 14.04 33.30 11.30
CA GLY A 529 14.35 32.36 10.22
C GLY A 529 14.08 32.94 8.82
N ARG A 530 12.94 33.60 8.64
CA ARG A 530 12.55 34.28 7.39
C ARG A 530 13.54 35.38 7.02
N LYS A 531 14.00 36.16 8.01
CA LYS A 531 15.03 37.20 7.87
C LYS A 531 16.47 36.67 7.89
N CYS A 532 16.67 35.35 8.05
CA CYS A 532 17.96 34.69 8.17
C CYS A 532 18.91 35.39 9.18
N THR A 533 18.40 35.71 10.36
CA THR A 533 19.08 36.49 11.39
C THR A 533 18.83 35.96 12.80
N LEU A 534 19.77 36.18 13.72
CA LEU A 534 19.60 35.92 15.15
C LEU A 534 20.38 36.94 15.98
N LYS A 535 19.71 37.61 16.92
CA LYS A 535 20.35 38.40 17.98
C LYS A 535 20.63 37.49 19.18
N VAL A 536 21.89 37.42 19.59
CA VAL A 536 22.35 36.70 20.78
C VAL A 536 22.71 37.74 21.84
N SER A 537 22.03 37.70 22.98
CA SER A 537 22.18 38.67 24.08
C SER A 537 22.68 38.00 25.36
N LYS A 538 22.83 38.81 26.43
CA LYS A 538 23.28 38.37 27.76
C LYS A 538 24.67 37.72 27.72
N LEU A 539 25.55 38.24 26.87
CA LEU A 539 26.94 37.79 26.73
C LEU A 539 27.86 38.49 27.74
N LYS A 540 29.04 37.91 27.96
CA LYS A 540 30.10 38.53 28.77
C LYS A 540 30.65 39.72 27.98
N ALA A 541 30.72 40.88 28.63
CA ALA A 541 31.21 42.11 28.01
C ALA A 541 32.65 41.94 27.51
N LYS A 542 32.97 42.58 26.38
CA LYS A 542 34.31 42.60 25.76
C LYS A 542 34.92 41.22 25.43
N LYS A 543 34.18 40.11 25.52
CA LYS A 543 34.66 38.78 25.13
C LYS A 543 34.44 38.50 23.64
N THR A 544 35.38 37.76 23.04
CA THR A 544 35.30 37.29 21.65
C THR A 544 34.52 35.98 21.57
N TYR A 545 33.61 35.90 20.62
CA TYR A 545 32.80 34.72 20.32
C TYR A 545 33.03 34.27 18.88
N TYR A 546 33.25 32.97 18.70
CA TYR A 546 33.30 32.29 17.41
C TYR A 546 31.91 31.76 17.09
N VAL A 547 31.38 32.11 15.92
CA VAL A 547 29.99 31.84 15.52
C VAL A 547 29.97 31.01 14.25
N GLN A 548 29.11 29.99 14.23
CA GLN A 548 28.83 29.16 13.06
C GLN A 548 27.33 28.96 12.89
N VAL A 549 26.92 28.71 11.65
CA VAL A 549 25.55 28.39 11.29
C VAL A 549 25.50 27.09 10.50
N ARG A 550 24.43 26.31 10.64
CA ARG A 550 24.12 25.16 9.80
C ARG A 550 22.63 25.06 9.51
N THR A 551 22.29 24.37 8.44
CA THR A 551 20.91 24.06 8.06
C THR A 551 20.48 22.73 8.67
N TYR A 552 19.21 22.59 9.04
CA TYR A 552 18.64 21.31 9.42
C TYR A 552 17.28 21.06 8.75
N LYS A 553 16.93 19.78 8.60
CA LYS A 553 15.63 19.31 8.11
C LYS A 553 15.14 18.17 9.00
N LYS A 554 13.86 18.21 9.35
CA LYS A 554 13.17 17.10 10.02
C LYS A 554 12.39 16.28 8.98
N VAL A 555 12.54 14.97 9.02
CA VAL A 555 11.80 14.00 8.18
C VAL A 555 11.52 12.76 9.04
N GLY A 556 10.25 12.38 9.20
CA GLY A 556 9.84 11.18 9.97
C GLY A 556 10.45 11.11 11.37
N GLY A 557 10.31 12.17 12.17
CA GLY A 557 10.89 12.26 13.52
C GLY A 557 12.41 12.49 13.61
N LYS A 558 13.19 12.15 12.56
CA LYS A 558 14.66 12.30 12.53
C LYS A 558 15.11 13.68 12.03
N THR A 559 16.18 14.21 12.62
CA THR A 559 16.79 15.49 12.20
C THR A 559 18.09 15.29 11.44
N TYR A 560 18.18 15.88 10.25
CA TYR A 560 19.34 15.85 9.36
C TYR A 560 20.02 17.22 9.37
N TYR A 561 21.33 17.24 9.57
CA TYR A 561 22.12 18.47 9.67
C TYR A 561 23.12 18.59 8.54
N SER A 562 23.25 19.79 7.98
CA SER A 562 24.43 20.12 7.19
C SER A 562 25.67 20.21 8.10
N SER A 563 26.85 20.18 7.50
CA SER A 563 28.07 20.61 8.18
C SER A 563 27.93 22.04 8.70
N TRP A 564 28.67 22.36 9.77
CA TRP A 564 28.80 23.73 10.26
C TRP A 564 29.55 24.60 9.24
N SER A 565 29.12 25.85 9.10
CA SER A 565 29.84 26.83 8.29
C SER A 565 31.27 27.05 8.81
N LYS A 566 32.14 27.68 8.02
CA LYS A 566 33.38 28.26 8.56
C LYS A 566 33.04 29.21 9.73
N ALA A 567 33.87 29.19 10.77
CA ALA A 567 33.68 30.03 11.95
C ALA A 567 34.05 31.48 11.64
N LYS A 568 33.25 32.43 12.13
CA LYS A 568 33.56 33.86 12.13
C LYS A 568 33.58 34.40 13.56
N ALA A 569 34.47 35.32 13.87
CA ALA A 569 34.61 35.90 15.20
C ALA A 569 33.88 37.24 15.31
N VAL A 570 33.36 37.55 16.51
CA VAL A 570 32.82 38.85 16.88
C VAL A 570 33.08 39.13 18.35
N LYS A 571 33.47 40.36 18.69
CA LYS A 571 33.64 40.81 20.08
C LYS A 571 32.35 41.43 20.58
N ALA A 572 31.82 40.95 21.70
CA ALA A 572 30.65 41.58 22.33
C ALA A 572 30.99 42.99 22.83
N GLY A 573 30.06 43.93 22.73
CA GLY A 573 30.21 45.31 23.20
C GLY A 573 30.36 45.42 24.71
N LYS A 574 30.77 46.62 25.17
CA LYS A 574 30.79 47.00 26.59
C LYS A 574 29.40 46.81 27.19
#